data_AF-A0A8H3RKG2-F1
#
_entry.id   AF-A0A8H3RKG2-F1
#
_cell.length_a   1.000
_cell.length_b   1.000
_cell.length_c   1.000
_cell.angle_alpha   90.00
_cell.angle_beta   90.00
_cell.angle_gamma   90.00
#
_symmetry.space_group_name_H-M   'P 1'
#
loop_
_entity.id
_entity.type
_entity.pdbx_description
1 polymer ?
#
loop_
_entity_poly.entity_id
_entity_poly.type
_entity_poly.pdbx_seq_one_letter_code
_entity_poly.pdbx_strand_id
1 'polypeptide(L)'
;MSSRATPLLRLIENVTTKFRNKNQPLPKKYSLQIACYVKPNASSSREGIIAVGAEKVDVCVAAVPRNGEANAAVSRVFAQIFDVPKSNAEVIRGLKSRDKTLSITDLDIGKDGEEQFLERVRQRLEEAIINYN
;
A
#
# COMPACT_ATOMS: atom_id res chain seq x y z
N MET A 1 -4.38 -26.72 11.92
CA MET A 1 -3.59 -25.95 10.96
C MET A 1 -4.39 -24.73 10.55
N SER A 2 -4.30 -23.66 11.33
CA SER A 2 -5.08 -22.44 11.07
C SER A 2 -4.34 -21.63 10.01
N SER A 3 -4.74 -21.77 8.74
CA SER A 3 -4.35 -20.84 7.69
C SER A 3 -4.89 -19.46 8.07
N ARG A 4 -4.05 -18.66 8.76
CA ARG A 4 -4.29 -17.22 8.88
C ARG A 4 -4.24 -16.67 7.46
N ALA A 5 -5.40 -16.55 6.82
CA ALA A 5 -5.56 -15.73 5.62
C ALA A 5 -4.90 -14.39 5.94
N THR A 6 -3.89 -14.02 5.16
CA THR A 6 -3.21 -12.74 5.38
C THR A 6 -4.16 -11.72 4.79
N PRO A 7 -4.77 -10.83 5.58
CA PRO A 7 -5.74 -9.90 5.03
C PRO A 7 -5.01 -9.00 4.02
N LEU A 8 -5.61 -8.83 2.84
CA LEU A 8 -5.13 -7.97 1.75
C LEU A 8 -4.68 -6.60 2.26
N LEU A 9 -5.47 -6.06 3.19
CA LEU A 9 -5.32 -4.77 3.82
C LEU A 9 -5.29 -4.96 5.34
N ARG A 10 -4.31 -4.36 6.01
CA ARG A 10 -4.21 -4.37 7.47
C ARG A 10 -4.00 -2.96 7.98
N LEU A 11 -4.97 -2.43 8.70
CA LEU A 11 -4.84 -1.17 9.39
C LEU A 11 -4.16 -1.38 10.75
N ILE A 12 -3.23 -0.50 11.09
CA ILE A 12 -2.49 -0.50 12.35
C ILE A 12 -2.55 0.93 12.91
N GLU A 13 -3.12 1.10 14.10
CA GLU A 13 -3.06 2.38 14.81
C GLU A 13 -1.61 2.64 15.27
N ASN A 14 -0.98 3.66 14.69
CA ASN A 14 0.32 4.11 15.16
C ASN A 14 0.11 5.09 16.31
N VAL A 15 0.26 4.60 17.53
CA VAL A 15 0.51 5.45 18.69
C VAL A 15 1.87 6.13 18.50
N THR A 16 1.87 7.36 17.99
CA THR A 16 3.11 8.12 17.83
C THR A 16 3.71 8.36 19.21
N THR A 17 4.81 7.67 19.54
CA THR A 17 5.49 7.77 20.84
C THR A 17 6.27 9.07 21.02
N LYS A 18 6.28 9.96 20.02
CA LYS A 18 6.90 11.28 20.11
C LYS A 18 5.85 12.33 20.44
N PHE A 19 5.66 12.57 21.74
CA PHE A 19 5.08 13.81 22.28
C PHE A 19 5.85 15.02 21.73
N ARG A 20 5.37 15.63 20.65
CA ARG A 20 5.71 17.03 20.34
C ARG A 20 4.71 17.92 21.04
N ASN A 21 5.17 18.47 22.16
CA ASN A 21 4.60 19.60 22.89
C ASN A 21 3.27 19.38 23.64
N LYS A 22 3.18 19.94 24.85
CA LYS A 22 2.24 19.55 25.92
C LYS A 22 0.76 19.96 25.74
N ASN A 23 0.30 20.39 24.56
CA ASN A 23 -1.03 21.01 24.46
C ASN A 23 -1.88 20.71 23.21
N GLN A 24 -1.63 19.60 22.51
CA GLN A 24 -2.51 19.20 21.40
C GLN A 24 -2.80 17.69 21.48
N PRO A 25 -4.08 17.26 21.55
CA PRO A 25 -4.41 15.86 21.35
C PRO A 25 -3.91 15.47 19.95
N LEU A 26 -2.95 14.56 19.90
CA LEU A 26 -2.35 14.10 18.65
C LEU A 26 -3.47 13.44 17.82
N PRO A 27 -3.60 13.77 16.53
CA PRO A 27 -4.50 13.01 15.66
C PRO A 27 -4.05 11.55 15.67
N LYS A 28 -5.00 10.63 15.83
CA LYS A 28 -4.73 9.19 15.75
C LYS A 28 -4.25 8.89 14.34
N LYS A 29 -2.96 8.57 14.20
CA LYS A 29 -2.35 8.24 12.90
C LYS A 29 -2.45 6.75 12.68
N TYR A 30 -2.89 6.35 11.49
CA TYR A 30 -2.97 4.94 11.12
C TYR A 30 -1.93 4.61 10.05
N SER A 31 -1.51 3.35 10.05
CA SER A 31 -0.67 2.75 9.02
C SER A 31 -1.40 1.63 8.35
N LEU A 32 -1.56 1.72 7.04
CA LEU A 32 -2.18 0.70 6.21
C LEU A 32 -1.10 -0.16 5.58
N GLN A 33 -1.12 -1.45 5.87
CA GLN A 33 -0.30 -2.43 5.19
C GLN A 33 -1.09 -3.09 4.07
N ILE A 34 -0.51 -3.13 2.88
CA ILE A 34 -1.11 -3.69 1.66
C ILE A 34 -0.19 -4.79 1.16
N ALA A 35 -0.73 -6.00 1.04
CA ALA A 35 -0.05 -7.10 0.37
C ALA A 35 -0.18 -6.94 -1.15
N CYS A 36 0.95 -6.93 -1.85
CA CYS A 36 0.98 -6.81 -3.31
C CYS A 36 1.96 -7.80 -3.93
N TYR A 37 1.59 -8.28 -5.12
CA TYR A 37 2.43 -9.12 -5.96
C TYR A 37 2.99 -8.28 -7.11
N VAL A 38 4.30 -8.11 -7.12
CA VAL A 38 4.99 -7.23 -8.06
C VAL A 38 5.54 -8.05 -9.22
N LYS A 39 5.10 -7.72 -10.42
CA LYS A 39 5.58 -8.23 -11.70
C LYS A 39 6.54 -7.21 -12.32
N PRO A 40 7.86 -7.34 -12.11
CA PRO A 40 8.84 -6.44 -12.70
C PRO A 40 9.01 -6.72 -14.19
N ASN A 41 9.74 -5.85 -14.90
CA ASN A 41 9.97 -5.92 -16.35
C ASN A 41 8.68 -5.83 -17.19
N ALA A 42 7.67 -5.12 -16.70
CA ALA A 42 6.53 -4.76 -17.54
C ALA A 42 6.93 -3.65 -18.54
N SER A 43 6.15 -3.46 -19.59
CA SER A 43 6.31 -2.26 -20.43
C SER A 43 5.93 -1.01 -19.62
N SER A 44 6.55 0.15 -19.89
CA SER A 44 6.19 1.41 -19.22
C SER A 44 4.72 1.79 -19.40
N SER A 45 4.12 1.43 -20.55
CA SER A 45 2.68 1.60 -20.81
C SER A 45 1.78 0.63 -20.01
N ARG A 46 2.39 -0.34 -19.32
CA ARG A 46 1.73 -1.40 -18.54
C ARG A 46 2.01 -1.30 -17.04
N GLU A 47 2.60 -0.20 -16.60
CA GLU A 47 2.90 0.06 -15.19
C GLU A 47 1.62 0.47 -14.45
N GLY A 48 1.25 -0.27 -13.38
CA GLY A 48 0.01 -0.06 -12.64
C GLY A 48 -0.55 -1.32 -11.99
N ILE A 49 -1.75 -1.21 -11.43
CA ILE A 49 -2.48 -2.34 -10.85
C ILE A 49 -3.14 -3.15 -11.95
N ILE A 50 -2.84 -4.45 -12.03
CA ILE A 50 -3.42 -5.35 -13.03
C ILE A 50 -4.68 -6.03 -12.51
N ALA A 51 -4.69 -6.38 -11.23
CA ALA A 51 -5.84 -7.04 -10.60
C ALA A 51 -5.78 -6.85 -9.09
N VAL A 52 -6.94 -6.80 -8.44
CA VAL A 52 -7.07 -6.82 -6.99
C VAL A 52 -7.61 -8.19 -6.59
N GLY A 53 -6.76 -9.04 -6.04
CA GLY A 53 -7.15 -10.35 -5.52
C GLY A 53 -7.68 -10.28 -4.09
N ALA A 54 -8.19 -11.42 -3.59
CA ALA A 54 -8.69 -11.52 -2.22
C ALA A 54 -7.58 -11.39 -1.14
N GLU A 55 -6.36 -11.84 -1.46
CA GLU A 55 -5.23 -11.84 -0.50
C GLU A 55 -4.11 -10.88 -0.90
N LYS A 56 -3.99 -10.50 -2.18
CA LYS A 56 -2.93 -9.60 -2.68
C LYS A 56 -3.35 -8.84 -3.93
N VAL A 57 -2.76 -7.65 -4.10
CA VAL A 57 -2.91 -6.81 -5.31
C VAL A 57 -1.81 -7.14 -6.31
N ASP A 58 -2.17 -7.54 -7.54
CA ASP A 58 -1.22 -7.72 -8.63
C ASP A 58 -0.84 -6.37 -9.25
N VAL A 59 0.46 -6.05 -9.23
CA VAL A 59 1.00 -4.79 -9.73
C VAL A 59 2.12 -5.07 -10.72
N CYS A 60 2.05 -4.46 -11.89
CA CYS A 60 3.12 -4.47 -12.88
C CYS A 60 3.95 -3.20 -12.74
N VAL A 61 5.26 -3.35 -12.80
CA VAL A 61 6.19 -2.21 -12.84
C VAL A 61 7.19 -2.37 -13.97
N ALA A 62 7.51 -1.27 -14.63
CA ALA A 62 8.54 -1.30 -15.67
C ALA A 62 9.95 -1.44 -15.10
N ALA A 63 10.13 -1.07 -13.84
CA ALA A 63 11.38 -1.21 -13.14
C ALA A 63 11.87 -2.66 -13.06
N VAL A 64 13.19 -2.82 -13.25
CA VAL A 64 13.88 -4.08 -13.11
C VAL A 64 13.99 -4.48 -11.63
N PRO A 65 14.04 -5.78 -11.29
CA PRO A 65 14.23 -6.25 -9.93
C PRO A 65 15.70 -6.17 -9.50
N ARG A 66 16.40 -5.06 -9.84
CA ARG A 66 17.80 -4.80 -9.46
C ARG A 66 17.85 -3.55 -8.58
N ASN A 67 18.77 -3.54 -7.61
CA ASN A 67 19.06 -2.40 -6.72
C ASN A 67 17.84 -1.73 -6.06
N GLY A 68 16.74 -2.47 -5.85
CA GLY A 68 15.52 -1.92 -5.24
C GLY A 68 14.69 -1.01 -6.14
N GLU A 69 14.97 -0.91 -7.44
CA GLU A 69 14.20 -0.08 -8.38
C GLU A 69 12.72 -0.52 -8.43
N ALA A 70 12.46 -1.83 -8.46
CA ALA A 70 11.12 -2.37 -8.36
C ALA A 70 10.42 -2.03 -7.02
N ASN A 71 11.13 -1.68 -5.95
CA ASN A 71 10.51 -1.23 -4.70
C ASN A 71 10.10 0.24 -4.81
N ALA A 72 10.99 1.05 -5.39
CA ALA A 72 10.73 2.47 -5.63
C ALA A 72 9.58 2.69 -6.62
N ALA A 73 9.50 1.89 -7.69
CA ALA A 73 8.41 1.96 -8.66
C ALA A 73 7.06 1.57 -8.05
N VAL A 74 7.00 0.48 -7.28
CA VAL A 74 5.76 0.07 -6.60
C VAL A 74 5.31 1.16 -5.62
N SER A 75 6.22 1.64 -4.77
CA SER A 75 5.94 2.75 -3.85
C SER A 75 5.39 3.97 -4.59
N ARG A 76 5.92 4.29 -5.78
CA ARG A 76 5.42 5.38 -6.63
C ARG A 76 4.01 5.13 -7.15
N VAL A 77 3.73 3.93 -7.68
CA VAL A 77 2.40 3.57 -8.20
C VAL A 77 1.36 3.73 -7.08
N PHE A 78 1.61 3.15 -5.91
CA PHE A 78 0.71 3.27 -4.76
C PHE A 78 0.59 4.71 -4.26
N ALA A 79 1.70 5.45 -4.18
CA ALA A 79 1.68 6.86 -3.79
C ALA A 79 0.78 7.71 -4.71
N GLN A 80 0.80 7.46 -6.02
CA GLN A 80 -0.06 8.15 -6.98
C GLN A 80 -1.54 7.78 -6.85
N ILE A 81 -1.86 6.51 -6.59
CA ILE A 81 -3.25 6.03 -6.46
C ILE A 81 -3.92 6.59 -5.19
N PHE A 82 -3.16 6.62 -4.09
CA PHE A 82 -3.63 7.11 -2.81
C PHE A 82 -3.41 8.60 -2.60
N ASP A 83 -2.80 9.29 -3.57
CA ASP A 83 -2.41 10.70 -3.49
C ASP A 83 -1.62 11.02 -2.20
N VAL A 84 -0.72 10.12 -1.82
CA VAL A 84 0.13 10.26 -0.63
C VAL A 84 1.57 10.56 -1.04
N PRO A 85 2.33 11.30 -0.24
CA PRO A 85 3.74 11.51 -0.51
C PRO A 85 4.48 10.17 -0.48
N LYS A 86 5.48 10.01 -1.35
CA LYS A 86 6.30 8.80 -1.45
C LYS A 86 6.94 8.41 -0.10
N SER A 87 7.26 9.38 0.74
CA SER A 87 7.78 9.17 2.09
C SER A 87 6.83 8.39 3.01
N ASN A 88 5.53 8.41 2.71
CA ASN A 88 4.53 7.71 3.51
C ASN A 88 4.35 6.27 3.03
N ALA A 89 4.67 5.95 1.77
CA ALA A 89 4.51 4.64 1.16
C ALA A 89 5.85 3.90 1.07
N GLU A 90 6.09 2.94 1.95
CA GLU A 90 7.34 2.19 2.01
C GLU A 90 7.12 0.67 1.92
N VAL A 91 8.04 -0.04 1.26
CA VAL A 91 8.02 -1.50 1.22
C VAL A 91 8.67 -2.06 2.48
N ILE A 92 7.87 -2.56 3.42
CA ILE A 92 8.34 -3.10 4.70
C ILE A 92 8.71 -4.58 4.64
N ARG A 93 8.19 -5.33 3.66
CA ARG A 93 8.50 -6.75 3.46
C ARG A 93 8.59 -7.09 1.97
N GLY A 94 9.34 -8.15 1.67
CA GLY A 94 9.47 -8.65 0.30
C GLY A 94 10.51 -7.92 -0.55
N LEU A 95 11.51 -7.27 0.06
CA LEU A 95 12.55 -6.52 -0.67
C LEU A 95 13.30 -7.36 -1.72
N LYS A 96 13.42 -8.67 -1.49
CA LYS A 96 14.04 -9.66 -2.40
C LYS A 96 13.03 -10.59 -3.09
N SER A 97 11.73 -10.40 -2.85
CA SER A 97 10.66 -11.26 -3.38
C SER A 97 9.71 -10.48 -4.29
N ARG A 98 8.91 -11.20 -5.06
CA ARG A 98 7.81 -10.61 -5.85
C ARG A 98 6.61 -10.29 -4.97
N ASP A 99 6.35 -11.10 -3.96
CA ASP A 99 5.36 -10.79 -2.91
C ASP A 99 5.95 -9.76 -1.97
N LYS A 100 5.35 -8.57 -1.95
CA LYS A 100 5.77 -7.42 -1.15
C LYS A 100 4.64 -6.98 -0.23
N THR A 101 5.03 -6.35 0.87
CA THR A 101 4.08 -5.66 1.74
C THR A 101 4.48 -4.20 1.78
N LEU A 102 3.57 -3.35 1.31
CA LEU A 102 3.72 -1.91 1.33
C LEU A 102 3.00 -1.37 2.56
N SER A 103 3.62 -0.43 3.26
CA SER A 103 3.05 0.25 4.41
C SER A 103 2.87 1.71 4.06
N ILE A 104 1.63 2.18 4.11
CA ILE A 104 1.26 3.58 3.97
C ILE A 104 1.03 4.13 5.36
N THR A 105 1.90 5.02 5.81
CA THR A 105 1.79 5.71 7.10
C THR A 105 1.03 7.03 6.95
N ASP A 106 0.72 7.65 8.10
CA ASP A 106 0.10 8.98 8.17
C ASP A 106 -1.35 9.07 7.70
N LEU A 107 -2.07 7.94 7.69
CA LEU A 107 -3.47 7.91 7.27
C LEU A 107 -4.39 8.36 8.41
N ASP A 108 -5.32 9.24 8.09
CA ASP A 108 -6.40 9.66 8.99
C ASP A 108 -7.68 8.96 8.55
N ILE A 109 -8.23 8.10 9.42
CA ILE A 109 -9.53 7.46 9.17
C ILE A 109 -10.69 8.35 9.66
N GLY A 110 -10.40 9.51 10.24
CA GLY A 110 -11.39 10.46 10.74
C GLY A 110 -12.38 9.82 11.72
N LYS A 111 -13.67 10.00 11.43
CA LYS A 111 -14.79 9.35 12.15
C LYS A 111 -15.25 8.06 11.48
N ASP A 112 -14.69 7.73 10.32
CA ASP A 112 -15.05 6.51 9.62
C ASP A 112 -14.45 5.32 10.39
N GLY A 113 -15.25 4.27 10.55
CA GLY A 113 -14.76 3.02 11.13
C GLY A 113 -13.62 2.44 10.30
N GLU A 114 -12.76 1.64 10.94
CA GLU A 114 -11.65 0.95 10.27
C GLU A 114 -12.13 0.15 9.06
N GLU A 115 -13.29 -0.49 9.17
CA GLU A 115 -13.93 -1.27 8.11
C GLU A 115 -14.28 -0.41 6.88
N GLN A 116 -14.95 0.73 7.08
CA GLN A 116 -15.32 1.66 6.01
C GLN A 116 -14.08 2.23 5.30
N PHE A 117 -13.01 2.49 6.05
CA PHE A 117 -11.75 2.93 5.47
C PHE A 117 -11.13 1.84 4.57
N LEU A 118 -11.09 0.59 5.05
CA LEU A 118 -10.56 -0.55 4.28
C LEU A 118 -11.36 -0.82 3.01
N GLU A 119 -12.69 -0.69 3.07
CA GLU A 119 -13.56 -0.86 1.91
C GLU A 119 -13.29 0.23 0.85
N ARG A 120 -13.19 1.50 1.26
CA ARG A 120 -12.82 2.60 0.36
C ARG A 120 -11.45 2.42 -0.28
N VAL A 121 -10.46 1.98 0.50
CA VAL A 121 -9.12 1.66 -0.01
C VAL A 121 -9.18 0.57 -1.06
N ARG A 122 -9.93 -0.51 -0.79
CA ARG A 122 -10.11 -1.61 -1.73
C ARG A 122 -10.77 -1.14 -3.02
N GLN A 123 -11.87 -0.40 -2.91
CA GLN A 123 -12.57 0.15 -4.06
C GLN A 123 -11.65 1.03 -4.92
N ARG A 124 -10.83 1.87 -4.28
CA ARG A 124 -9.88 2.74 -4.99
C ARG A 124 -8.76 1.97 -5.70
N LEU A 125 -8.35 0.82 -5.16
CA LEU A 125 -7.43 -0.09 -5.84
C LEU A 125 -8.09 -0.73 -7.06
N GLU A 126 -9.36 -1.11 -6.94
CA GLU A 126 -10.15 -1.70 -8.03
C GLU A 126 -10.41 -0.68 -9.15
N GLU A 127 -10.69 0.58 -8.80
CA GLU A 127 -10.82 1.68 -9.76
C GLU A 127 -9.50 2.03 -10.45
N ALA A 128 -8.37 1.81 -9.76
CA ALA A 128 -7.04 2.03 -10.31
C ALA A 128 -6.51 0.86 -11.15
N ILE A 129 -7.32 -0.19 -11.38
CA ILE A 129 -6.96 -1.28 -12.28
C ILE A 129 -6.81 -0.73 -13.71
N ILE A 130 -5.64 -0.95 -14.31
CA ILE A 130 -5.40 -0.54 -15.70
C ILE A 130 -6.14 -1.48 -16.64
N ASN A 131 -7.26 -1.01 -17.21
CA ASN A 131 -7.98 -1.70 -18.26
C ASN A 131 -7.28 -1.47 -19.60
N TYR A 132 -6.72 -2.53 -20.17
CA TYR A 132 -6.24 -2.52 -21.55
C TYR A 132 -7.44 -2.61 -22.48
N ASN A 133 -7.66 -1.58 -23.29
CA ASN A 133 -8.55 -1.62 -24.46
C ASN A 133 -7.73 -1.81 -25.73
#